data_AF-A0A8C6X6C3-F1
#
_entry.id   AF-A0A8C6X6C3-F1
#
_cell.length_a   1.000
_cell.length_b   1.000
_cell.length_c   1.000
_cell.angle_alpha   90.00
_cell.angle_beta   90.00
_cell.angle_gamma   90.00
#
_symmetry.space_group_name_H-M   'P 1'
#
loop_
_entity.id
_entity.type
_entity.pdbx_description
1 polymer ?
#
loop_
_entity_poly.entity_id
_entity_poly.type
_entity_poly.pdbx_seq_one_letter_code
_entity_poly.pdbx_strand_id
1 'polypeptide(L)' 'MQEIQKIQLPREVHIRFMKKAIKTQILQMAREKTLKYKDKEIVVLKQVPRRVREMRREYQFLTKILLKKVLITGG' A
#
# COMPACT_ATOMS: atom_id res chain seq x y z
N MET A 1 -16.21 -18.57 15.01
CA MET A 1 -14.93 -17.83 15.17
C MET A 1 -13.98 -18.39 14.13
N GLN A 2 -13.84 -17.78 12.95
CA GLN A 2 -12.99 -18.34 11.89
C GLN A 2 -11.52 -18.03 12.16
N GLU A 3 -10.69 -19.07 12.24
CA GLU A 3 -9.24 -18.96 12.32
C GLU A 3 -8.69 -18.26 11.08
N ILE A 4 -8.08 -17.10 11.28
CA ILE A 4 -7.36 -16.38 10.23
C ILE A 4 -6.09 -17.17 9.94
N GLN A 5 -6.11 -18.01 8.90
CA GLN A 5 -4.90 -18.66 8.38
C GLN A 5 -3.85 -17.58 8.09
N LYS A 6 -2.70 -17.67 8.77
CA LYS A 6 -1.56 -16.78 8.56
C LYS A 6 -0.94 -17.14 7.20
N ILE A 7 -1.50 -16.61 6.11
CA ILE A 7 -0.89 -16.67 4.78
C ILE A 7 0.53 -16.13 4.94
N GLN A 8 1.54 -16.94 4.65
CA GLN A 8 2.95 -16.52 4.66
C GLN A 8 3.16 -15.52 3.52
N LEU A 9 2.79 -14.27 3.78
CA LEU A 9 3.09 -13.15 2.90
C LEU A 9 4.62 -13.06 2.76
N PRO A 10 5.13 -12.79 1.56
CA PRO A 10 6.56 -12.56 1.35
C PRO A 10 7.03 -11.47 2.32
N ARG A 11 8.20 -11.68 2.94
CA ARG A 11 8.74 -10.77 3.96
C ARG A 11 8.82 -9.35 3.41
N GLU A 12 8.12 -8.40 4.04
CA GLU A 12 8.22 -6.99 3.72
C GLU A 12 9.65 -6.49 4.02
N VAL A 13 10.33 -5.95 3.01
CA VAL A 13 11.67 -5.37 3.17
C VAL A 13 11.53 -3.88 3.42
N HIS A 14 12.07 -3.42 4.56
CA HIS A 14 12.11 -2.00 4.90
C HIS A 14 13.47 -1.40 4.57
N ILE A 15 13.51 -0.47 3.63
CA ILE A 15 14.75 0.19 3.19
C ILE A 15 14.80 1.61 3.77
N ARG A 16 15.86 1.91 4.54
CA ARG A 16 16.14 3.27 5.01
C ARG A 16 16.98 4.00 3.97
N PHE A 17 16.39 4.99 3.31
CA PHE A 17 17.12 5.86 2.41
C PHE A 17 17.79 7.00 3.18
N MET A 18 19.04 7.33 2.81
CA MET A 18 19.72 8.52 3.36
C MET A 18 19.14 9.82 2.77
N LYS A 19 18.88 9.84 1.45
CA LYS A 19 18.33 11.00 0.76
C LYS A 19 16.82 10.85 0.53
N LYS A 20 16.04 11.84 0.97
CA LYS A 20 14.58 11.88 0.78
C LYS A 20 14.17 12.00 -0.70
N ALA A 21 15.00 12.65 -1.52
CA ALA A 21 14.78 12.78 -2.97
C ALA A 21 14.72 11.41 -3.67
N ILE A 22 15.64 10.51 -3.35
CA ILE A 22 15.68 9.15 -3.94
C ILE A 22 14.42 8.37 -3.56
N LYS A 23 14.02 8.42 -2.28
CA LYS A 23 12.79 7.78 -1.80
C LYS A 23 11.55 8.24 -2.56
N THR A 24 11.46 9.53 -2.86
CA THR A 24 10.30 10.12 -3.56
C THR A 24 10.31 9.79 -5.04
N GLN A 25 11.47 9.85 -5.70
CA GLN A 25 11.63 9.43 -7.11
C GLN A 25 11.26 7.95 -7.32
N ILE A 26 11.75 7.04 -6.47
CA ILE A 26 11.39 5.61 -6.55
C ILE A 26 9.89 5.41 -6.36
N LEU A 27 9.28 6.11 -5.39
CA LEU A 27 7.84 5.98 -5.15
C LEU A 27 7.01 6.50 -6.33
N GLN A 28 7.44 7.58 -6.98
CA GLN A 28 6.77 8.12 -8.16
C GLN A 28 6.90 7.17 -9.35
N MET A 29 8.11 6.71 -9.61
CA MET A 29 8.42 5.81 -10.72
C MET A 29 7.70 4.45 -10.58
N ALA A 30 7.53 3.95 -9.34
CA ALA A 30 6.75 2.75 -9.05
C ALA A 30 5.23 2.91 -9.23
N ARG A 31 4.71 4.15 -9.23
CA ARG A 31 3.30 4.43 -9.55
C ARG A 31 3.06 4.47 -11.05
N GLU A 32 4.03 4.98 -11.80
CA GLU A 32 3.95 5.11 -13.25
C GLU A 32 4.26 3.80 -13.97
N LYS A 33 5.21 3.01 -13.43
CA LYS A 33 5.68 1.78 -14.04
C LYS A 33 5.68 0.64 -13.03
N THR A 34 5.19 -0.52 -13.47
CA THR A 34 5.30 -1.78 -12.72
C THR A 34 6.77 -2.18 -12.65
N LEU A 35 7.33 -2.23 -11.44
CA LEU A 35 8.70 -2.69 -11.22
C LEU A 35 8.72 -4.22 -11.24
N LYS A 36 9.61 -4.81 -12.04
CA LYS A 36 9.81 -6.27 -12.12
C LYS A 36 11.24 -6.63 -11.75
N TYR A 37 11.41 -7.68 -10.95
CA TYR A 37 12.71 -8.27 -10.64
C TYR A 37 12.63 -9.77 -10.79
N LYS A 38 13.49 -10.36 -11.63
CA LYS A 38 13.48 -11.80 -11.95
C LYS A 38 12.06 -12.30 -12.28
N ASP A 39 11.38 -11.56 -13.16
CA ASP A 39 10.01 -11.84 -13.62
C ASP A 39 8.92 -11.76 -12.54
N LYS A 40 9.27 -11.35 -11.32
CA LYS A 40 8.32 -11.10 -10.23
C LYS A 40 8.01 -9.61 -10.14
N GLU A 41 6.74 -9.29 -10.03
CA GLU A 41 6.28 -7.93 -9.80
C GLU A 41 6.61 -7.49 -8.37
N ILE A 42 7.28 -6.34 -8.26
CA ILE A 42 7.59 -5.69 -6.99
C ILE A 42 6.56 -4.60 -6.76
N VAL A 43 5.82 -4.75 -5.67
CA VAL A 43 4.94 -3.69 -5.16
C VAL A 43 5.73 -2.83 -4.18
N VAL A 44 5.93 -1.55 -4.54
CA VAL A 44 6.56 -0.58 -3.66
C VAL A 44 5.49 0.18 -2.89
N LEU A 45 5.48 0.01 -1.56
CA LEU A 45 4.55 0.68 -0.66
C LEU A 45 5.23 1.84 0.05
N LYS A 46 4.50 2.95 0.21
CA LYS A 46 4.94 4.02 1.11
C LYS A 46 4.94 3.47 2.53
N GLN A 47 6.08 3.54 3.21
CA GLN A 47 6.16 3.16 4.62
C GLN A 47 5.23 4.06 5.46
N VAL A 48 4.23 3.45 6.08
CA VAL A 48 3.31 4.12 7.00
C VAL A 48 3.56 3.59 8.41
N PRO A 49 3.80 4.46 9.41
CA PRO A 49 3.94 4.05 10.80
C PRO A 49 2.75 3.19 11.24
N ARG A 50 3.00 2.21 12.11
CA ARG A 50 1.99 1.26 12.54
C ARG A 50 0.76 1.95 13.16
N ARG A 51 0.96 2.95 14.03
CA ARG A 51 -0.11 3.76 14.62
C ARG A 51 -1.04 4.39 13.57
N VAL A 52 -0.45 4.96 12.51
CA VAL A 52 -1.21 5.58 11.42
C VAL A 52 -1.95 4.52 10.60
N ARG A 53 -1.38 3.31 10.43
CA ARG A 53 -2.08 2.20 9.79
C ARG A 53 -3.28 1.73 10.61
N GLU A 54 -3.15 1.64 11.92
CA GLU A 54 -4.22 1.23 12.84
C GLU A 54 -5.36 2.25 12.82
N MET A 55 -5.08 3.54 12.97
CA MET A 55 -6.11 4.58 12.85
C MET A 55 -6.84 4.55 11.50
N ARG A 56 -6.13 4.30 10.40
CA ARG A 56 -6.78 4.17 9.06
C ARG A 56 -7.71 2.97 8.95
N ARG A 57 -7.50 1.90 9.73
CA ARG A 57 -8.41 0.75 9.73
C ARG A 57 -9.73 1.09 10.39
N GLU A 58 -9.73 1.91 11.44
CA GLU A 58 -10.95 2.36 12.12
C GLU A 58 -11.88 3.10 11.15
N TYR A 59 -11.32 3.92 10.26
CA TYR A 59 -12.09 4.67 9.26
C TYR A 59 -12.28 3.93 7.92
N GLN A 60 -11.91 2.66 7.81
CA GLN A 60 -12.03 1.91 6.54
C GLN A 60 -13.48 1.82 6.05
N PHE A 61 -14.46 1.89 6.96
CA PHE A 61 -15.88 1.93 6.62
C PHE A 61 -16.24 3.21 5.82
N LEU A 62 -15.68 4.37 6.18
CA LEU A 62 -15.91 5.63 5.45
C LEU A 62 -15.38 5.52 4.03
N THR A 63 -14.21 4.92 3.84
CA THR A 63 -13.65 4.68 2.50
C THR A 63 -14.57 3.80 1.66
N LYS A 64 -15.15 2.74 2.23
CA LYS A 64 -16.11 1.87 1.53
C LYS A 64 -17.38 2.63 1.13
N ILE A 65 -17.92 3.46 2.02
CA ILE A 65 -19.12 4.28 1.75
C ILE A 65 -18.83 5.31 0.65
N LEU A 66 -17.69 6.00 0.74
CA LEU A 66 -17.29 7.01 -0.25
C LEU A 66 -17.01 6.37 -1.61
N LEU A 67 -16.32 5.24 -1.67
CA LEU A 67 -16.05 4.53 -2.92
C LEU A 67 -17.37 4.09 -3.58
N LYS A 68 -18.32 3.59 -2.79
CA LYS A 68 -19.66 3.22 -3.27
C LYS A 68 -20.38 4.44 -3.87
N LYS A 69 -20.30 5.61 -3.22
CA LYS A 69 -20.94 6.84 -3.73
C LYS A 69 -20.25 7.36 -5.00
N VAL A 70 -18.92 7.46 -5.01
CA VAL A 70 -18.14 7.96 -6.16
C VAL A 70 -18.32 7.08 -7.39
N LEU A 71 -18.39 5.76 -7.24
CA LEU A 71 -18.64 4.84 -8.36
C LEU A 71 -20.08 4.91 -8.90
N ILE A 72 -21.05 5.42 -8.12
CA ILE A 72 -22.46 5.55 -8.52
C ILE A 72 -22.73 6.90 -9.18
N THR A 73 -21.99 7.95 -8.83
CA THR A 73 -22.20 9.32 -9.35
C THR A 73 -21.18 9.75 -10.40
N GLY A 74 -20.19 8.92 -10.73
CA GLY A 74 -19.12 9.22 -11.69
C GLY A 74 -19.25 8.46 -13.01
N GLY A 75 -20.48 8.23 -13.49
CA GLY A 75 -20.80 7.66 -14.79
C GLY A 75 -21.38 8.71 -15.72
#